data_AF-A0A0C3NN29-F1
#
_entry.id   AF-A0A0C3NN29-F1
#
_cell.length_a   1.000
_cell.length_b   1.000
_cell.length_c   1.000
_cell.angle_alpha   90.00
_cell.angle_beta   90.00
_cell.angle_gamma   90.00
#
_symmetry.space_group_name_H-M   'P 1'
#
loop_
_entity.id
_entity.type
_entity.pdbx_description
1 polymer ?
#
loop_
_entity_poly.entity_id
_entity_poly.type
_entity_poly.pdbx_seq_one_letter_code
_entity_poly.pdbx_strand_id
1 'polypeptide(L)'
;NRAWWLILPMLLLVAFSAVIPLMTVVNYSVQDVFDANTRFFTGTEWFKEMLNDPALQAAVLRQFAFSLTVLAIEVPLGIGIAL
;
A
#
# COMPACT_ATOMS: atom_id res chain seq x y z
N ASN A 1 -23.79 -5.45 -24.43
CA ASN A 1 -22.59 -5.02 -23.67
C ASN A 1 -22.70 -3.61 -23.05
N ARG A 2 -23.88 -3.16 -22.58
CA ARG A 2 -24.06 -1.80 -22.02
C ARG A 2 -23.81 -1.69 -20.51
N ALA A 3 -23.66 -2.81 -19.82
CA ALA A 3 -23.42 -2.86 -18.37
C ALA A 3 -22.10 -2.19 -17.94
N TRP A 4 -21.07 -2.22 -18.80
CA TRP A 4 -19.79 -1.53 -18.56
C TRP A 4 -19.92 -0.02 -18.37
N TRP A 5 -20.91 0.61 -19.03
CA TRP A 5 -21.18 2.04 -18.88
C TRP A 5 -21.77 2.40 -17.50
N LEU A 6 -22.42 1.45 -16.82
CA LEU A 6 -22.94 1.64 -15.46
C LEU A 6 -21.84 1.53 -14.39
N ILE A 7 -20.74 0.83 -14.69
CA ILE A 7 -19.61 0.62 -13.77
C ILE A 7 -18.58 1.75 -13.91
N LEU A 8 -18.44 2.31 -15.11
CA LEU A 8 -17.51 3.40 -15.44
C LEU A 8 -17.51 4.56 -14.42
N PRO A 9 -18.67 5.09 -13.96
CA PRO A 9 -18.71 6.17 -12.98
C PRO A 9 -18.09 5.79 -11.63
N MET A 10 -18.35 4.57 -11.16
CA MET A 10 -17.78 4.06 -9.91
C MET A 10 -16.28 3.84 -10.03
N LEU A 11 -15.83 3.26 -11.15
CA LEU A 11 -14.42 3.06 -11.44
C LEU A 11 -13.63 4.37 -11.49
N LEU A 12 -14.17 5.38 -12.18
CA LEU A 12 -13.56 6.70 -12.24
C LEU A 12 -13.46 7.32 -10.84
N LEU A 13 -14.53 7.26 -10.06
CA LEU A 13 -14.53 7.83 -8.71
C LEU A 13 -13.49 7.16 -7.81
N VAL A 14 -13.42 5.83 -7.80
CA VAL A 14 -12.42 5.06 -7.04
C VAL A 14 -11.01 5.37 -7.53
N ALA A 15 -10.81 5.44 -8.84
CA ALA A 15 -9.52 5.79 -9.43
C ALA A 15 -9.07 7.17 -8.96
N PHE A 16 -9.92 8.20 -9.03
CA PHE A 16 -9.57 9.54 -8.54
C PHE A 16 -9.29 9.54 -7.03
N SER A 17 -10.14 8.88 -6.23
CA SER A 17 -9.98 8.86 -4.77
C SER A 17 -8.75 8.11 -4.29
N ALA A 18 -8.25 7.12 -5.05
CA ALA A 18 -7.06 6.36 -4.70
C ALA A 18 -5.78 6.93 -5.33
N VAL A 19 -5.84 7.38 -6.58
CA VAL A 19 -4.67 7.83 -7.34
C VAL A 19 -4.14 9.16 -6.81
N ILE A 20 -5.01 10.14 -6.52
CA ILE A 20 -4.55 11.46 -6.06
C ILE A 20 -3.80 11.35 -4.71
N PRO A 21 -4.32 10.63 -3.68
CA PRO A 21 -3.55 10.39 -2.47
C PRO A 21 -2.26 9.61 -2.72
N LEU A 22 -2.29 8.59 -3.59
CA LEU A 22 -1.10 7.81 -3.91
C LEU A 22 0.00 8.67 -4.56
N MET A 23 -0.35 9.55 -5.49
CA MET A 23 0.59 10.51 -6.08
C MET A 23 1.22 11.40 -5.00
N THR A 24 0.44 11.83 -4.01
CA THR A 24 0.93 12.64 -2.89
C THR A 24 1.93 11.87 -2.03
N VAL A 25 1.63 10.60 -1.71
CA VAL A 25 2.53 9.73 -0.94
C VAL A 25 3.85 9.50 -1.69
N VAL A 26 3.79 9.21 -3.00
CA VAL A 26 4.99 9.05 -3.83
C VAL A 26 5.80 10.35 -3.88
N ASN A 27 5.14 11.49 -4.03
CA ASN A 27 5.80 12.80 -4.04
C ASN A 27 6.53 13.10 -2.73
N TYR A 28 5.91 12.76 -1.58
CA TYR A 28 6.56 12.92 -0.28
C TYR A 28 7.67 11.90 -0.03
N SER A 29 7.62 10.71 -0.62
CA SER A 29 8.67 9.70 -0.43
C SER A 29 10.04 10.09 -1.00
N VAL A 30 10.09 11.06 -1.93
CA VAL A 30 11.32 11.55 -2.57
C VAL A 30 11.73 12.94 -2.06
N GLN A 31 10.98 13.50 -1.11
CA GLN A 31 11.18 14.84 -0.56
C GLN A 31 11.40 14.79 0.94
N ASP A 32 12.37 15.54 1.43
CA ASP A 32 12.52 15.82 2.85
C ASP A 32 11.74 17.08 3.20
N VAL A 33 10.79 16.95 4.13
CA VAL A 33 9.84 18.00 4.50
C VAL A 33 10.10 18.38 5.96
N PHE A 34 10.89 19.44 6.17
CA PHE A 34 11.25 19.92 7.52
C PHE A 34 10.23 20.92 8.10
N ASP A 35 9.59 21.71 7.25
CA ASP A 35 8.54 22.66 7.61
C ASP A 35 7.51 22.78 6.47
N ALA A 36 6.38 23.43 6.72
CA ALA A 36 5.31 23.62 5.75
C ALA A 36 5.78 24.30 4.44
N ASN A 37 6.86 25.11 4.52
CA ASN A 37 7.39 25.88 3.39
C ASN A 37 8.74 25.38 2.85
N THR A 38 9.45 24.49 3.56
CA THR A 38 10.78 23.99 3.13
C THR A 38 10.70 22.51 2.77
N ARG A 39 10.84 22.24 1.47
CA ARG A 39 10.92 20.88 0.90
C ARG A 39 12.20 20.76 0.10
N PHE A 40 13.02 19.77 0.43
CA PHE A 40 14.24 19.45 -0.30
C PHE A 40 14.06 18.14 -1.06
N PHE A 41 14.49 18.11 -2.31
CA PHE A 41 14.43 16.88 -3.10
C PHE A 41 15.61 15.98 -2.75
N THR A 42 15.32 14.83 -2.15
CA THR A 42 16.31 13.87 -1.63
C THR A 42 16.41 12.62 -2.51
N GLY A 43 15.50 12.47 -3.48
CA GLY A 43 15.51 11.38 -4.44
C GLY A 43 15.32 10.02 -3.77
N THR A 44 16.35 9.19 -3.71
CA THR A 44 16.28 7.80 -3.24
C THR A 44 16.91 7.57 -1.86
N GLU A 45 17.38 8.61 -1.19
CA GLU A 45 18.12 8.47 0.08
C GLU A 45 17.28 7.78 1.16
N TRP A 46 16.06 8.27 1.41
CA TRP A 46 15.11 7.68 2.35
C TRP A 46 14.79 6.22 2.05
N PHE A 47 14.63 5.87 0.77
CA PHE A 47 14.41 4.48 0.37
C PHE A 47 15.61 3.61 0.74
N LYS A 48 16.82 4.08 0.48
CA LYS A 48 18.04 3.33 0.79
C LYS A 48 18.22 3.16 2.30
N GLU A 49 17.99 4.21 3.09
CA GLU A 49 18.08 4.14 4.54
C GLU A 49 17.05 3.17 5.11
N MET A 50 15.77 3.36 4.75
CA MET A 50 14.65 2.54 5.23
C MET A 50 14.80 1.06 4.83
N LEU A 51 15.26 0.76 3.61
CA LEU A 51 15.51 -0.63 3.19
C LEU A 51 16.64 -1.32 3.96
N ASN A 52 17.57 -0.56 4.52
CA ASN A 52 18.65 -1.08 5.36
C ASN A 52 18.32 -1.06 6.87
N ASP A 53 17.12 -0.63 7.26
CA ASP A 53 16.68 -0.63 8.66
C ASP A 53 16.33 -2.06 9.12
N PRO A 54 17.07 -2.62 10.11
CA PRO A 54 16.77 -3.95 10.64
C PRO A 54 15.40 -4.05 11.32
N ALA A 55 14.87 -2.94 11.86
CA ALA A 55 13.55 -2.92 12.48
C ALA A 55 12.45 -3.10 11.42
N LEU A 56 12.57 -2.42 10.28
CA LEU A 56 11.67 -2.61 9.13
C LEU A 56 11.73 -4.05 8.64
N GLN A 57 12.93 -4.59 8.41
CA GLN A 57 13.09 -5.96 7.91
C GLN A 57 12.46 -6.99 8.85
N ALA A 58 12.66 -6.85 10.16
CA ALA A 58 12.03 -7.71 11.15
C ALA A 58 10.50 -7.57 11.17
N ALA A 59 9.98 -6.34 11.04
CA ALA A 59 8.54 -6.08 10.98
C ALA A 59 7.89 -6.69 9.73
N VAL A 60 8.53 -6.57 8.56
CA VAL A 60 8.05 -7.15 7.30
C VAL A 60 8.01 -8.68 7.37
N LEU A 61 9.05 -9.32 7.93
CA LEU A 61 9.04 -10.78 8.12
C LEU A 61 7.90 -11.24 9.03
N ARG A 62 7.65 -10.52 10.14
CA ARG A 62 6.52 -10.80 11.03
C ARG A 62 5.18 -10.61 10.33
N GLN A 63 5.03 -9.55 9.53
CA GLN A 63 3.81 -9.30 8.75
C GLN A 63 3.49 -10.46 7.81
N PHE A 64 4.48 -10.97 7.07
CA PHE A 64 4.28 -12.13 6.22
C PHE A 64 3.97 -13.39 7.02
N ALA A 65 4.70 -13.65 8.11
CA ALA A 65 4.44 -14.81 8.97
C ALA A 65 3.01 -14.82 9.52
N PHE A 66 2.52 -13.68 10.03
CA PHE A 66 1.14 -13.57 10.52
C PHE A 66 0.12 -13.73 9.40
N SER A 67 0.30 -13.03 8.28
CA SER A 67 -0.64 -13.10 7.16
C SER A 67 -0.76 -14.53 6.60
N LEU A 68 0.38 -15.22 6.43
CA LEU A 68 0.40 -16.60 5.96
C LEU A 68 -0.19 -17.57 6.97
N THR A 69 0.07 -17.38 8.27
CA THR A 69 -0.51 -18.24 9.33
C THR A 69 -2.02 -18.10 9.36
N VAL A 70 -2.53 -16.87 9.30
CA VAL A 70 -3.98 -16.61 9.26
C VAL A 70 -4.60 -17.22 8.01
N LEU A 71 -4.01 -16.98 6.83
CA LEU A 71 -4.51 -17.57 5.58
C LEU A 71 -4.51 -19.10 5.59
N ALA A 72 -3.47 -19.72 6.16
CA ALA A 72 -3.38 -21.18 6.28
C ALA A 72 -4.46 -21.77 7.18
N ILE A 73 -5.06 -20.99 8.08
CA ILE A 73 -6.15 -21.41 8.96
C ILE A 73 -7.50 -21.04 8.34
N GLU A 74 -7.67 -19.79 7.91
CA GLU A 74 -8.95 -19.26 7.40
C GLU A 74 -9.37 -19.92 6.09
N VAL A 75 -8.44 -20.19 5.17
CA VAL A 75 -8.79 -20.79 3.88
C VAL A 75 -9.34 -22.21 4.05
N PRO A 76 -8.67 -23.16 4.75
CA PRO A 76 -9.22 -24.49 4.96
C PRO A 76 -10.51 -24.48 5.78
N LEU A 77 -10.60 -23.66 6.82
CA LEU A 77 -11.80 -23.55 7.65
C LEU A 77 -12.98 -23.01 6.85
N GLY A 78 -12.76 -21.96 6.03
CA GLY A 78 -13.77 -21.40 5.14
C GLY A 78 -14.28 -22.42 4.12
N ILE A 79 -13.38 -23.23 3.53
CA ILE A 79 -13.77 -24.32 2.63
C ILE A 79 -14.57 -25.39 3.39
N GLY A 80 -14.13 -25.78 4.59
CA GLY A 80 -14.79 -26.81 5.39
C GLY A 80 -16.20 -26.42 5.87
N ILE A 81 -16.48 -25.13 6.05
CA ILE A 81 -17.83 -24.62 6.38
C ILE A 81 -18.71 -24.52 5.13
N ALA A 82 -18.12 -24.24 3.97
CA ALA A 82 -18.87 -24.05 2.72
C ALA A 82 -19.33 -25.36 2.07
N LEU A 83 -18.67 -26.49 2.38
CA LEU A 83 -19.03 -27.84 1.94
C LEU A 83 -20.07 -28.47 2.86
#